data_AF-A0A497RGA8-F1
#
_entry.id   AF-A0A497RGA8-F1
#
_cell.length_a   1.000
_cell.length_b   1.000
_cell.length_c   1.000
_cell.angle_alpha   90.00
_cell.angle_beta   90.00
_cell.angle_gamma   90.00
#
_symmetry.space_group_name_H-M   'P 1'
#
loop_
_entity.id
_entity.type
_entity.pdbx_description
1 polymer ?
#
loop_
_entity_poly.entity_id
_entity_poly.type
_entity_poly.pdbx_seq_one_letter_code
_entity_poly.pdbx_strand_id
1 'polypeptide(L)'
;MMGKSKVVIVEDLSQMVEALELFPKPKKKVVLKPNLISTKKPPTTTPYDIIEALAKYYIEMGCKIIVAEGSGWCETFKAYKELGYLKLKEFGVKLIDLNEDGFEVVKNQSALFLKQFEFPLTLKNAYIVSVPVLRTFYNKSNPFFEEHAWRNYW
;
A
#
# COMPACT_ATOMS: atom_id res chain seq x y z
N MET A 1 -24.98 5.83 5.06
CA MET A 1 -24.25 6.97 5.63
C MET A 1 -22.76 6.73 5.42
N MET A 2 -22.07 7.61 4.69
CA MET A 2 -20.61 7.56 4.62
C MET A 2 -20.08 7.83 6.04
N GLY A 3 -19.30 6.92 6.60
CA GLY A 3 -18.69 7.12 7.91
C GLY A 3 -17.86 8.41 7.91
N LYS A 4 -17.88 9.18 9.01
CA LYS A 4 -17.01 10.35 9.13
C LYS A 4 -15.56 9.90 9.01
N SER A 5 -14.78 10.60 8.18
CA SER A 5 -13.33 10.42 8.14
C SER A 5 -12.74 10.65 9.53
N LYS A 6 -11.86 9.76 9.97
CA LYS A 6 -11.15 9.85 11.25
C LYS A 6 -9.66 10.01 10.96
N VAL A 7 -9.04 10.99 11.61
CA VAL A 7 -7.60 11.24 11.55
C VAL A 7 -7.05 11.09 12.96
N VAL A 8 -5.98 10.32 13.08
CA VAL A 8 -5.24 10.13 14.33
C VAL A 8 -3.77 10.39 14.00
N ILE A 9 -3.13 11.25 14.79
CA ILE A 9 -1.69 11.53 14.69
C ILE A 9 -1.04 10.80 15.86
N VAL A 10 0.02 10.06 15.56
CA VAL A 10 0.76 9.23 16.51
C VAL A 10 2.24 9.51 16.35
N GLU A 11 3.02 9.34 17.42
CA GLU A 11 4.45 9.64 17.41
C GLU A 11 5.33 8.40 17.19
N ASP A 12 4.79 7.21 17.45
CA ASP A 12 5.53 5.95 17.38
C ASP A 12 4.65 4.76 16.93
N LEU A 13 5.31 3.60 16.76
CA LEU A 13 4.67 2.36 16.32
C LEU A 13 3.68 1.78 17.34
N SER A 14 3.92 1.94 18.65
CA SER A 14 3.02 1.42 19.68
C SER A 14 1.71 2.17 19.64
N GLN A 15 1.78 3.50 19.63
CA GLN A 15 0.63 4.38 19.49
C GLN A 15 -0.11 4.13 18.17
N MET A 16 0.62 3.86 17.08
CA MET A 16 0.02 3.49 15.80
C MET A 16 -0.83 2.23 15.93
N VAL A 17 -0.29 1.16 16.53
CA VAL A 17 -1.00 -0.12 16.70
C VAL A 17 -2.23 0.04 17.59
N GLU A 18 -2.12 0.78 18.70
CA GLU A 18 -3.26 1.11 19.57
C GLU A 18 -4.34 1.89 18.82
N ALA A 19 -3.95 2.85 18.00
CA ALA A 19 -4.87 3.66 17.20
C ALA A 19 -5.67 2.84 16.17
N LEU A 20 -5.19 1.65 15.76
CA LEU A 20 -5.93 0.76 14.84
C LEU A 20 -7.25 0.25 15.45
N GLU A 21 -7.39 0.29 16.78
CA GLU A 21 -8.67 0.01 17.47
C GLU A 21 -9.78 0.99 17.12
N LEU A 22 -9.42 2.19 16.66
CA LEU A 22 -10.38 3.24 16.31
C LEU A 22 -10.98 3.08 14.91
N PHE A 23 -10.52 2.12 14.11
CA PHE A 23 -10.90 1.92 12.71
C PHE A 23 -11.71 0.63 12.50
N PRO A 24 -12.47 0.53 11.39
CA PRO A 24 -13.22 -0.68 11.06
C PRO A 24 -12.32 -1.91 10.99
N LYS A 25 -12.82 -3.03 11.53
CA LYS A 25 -12.07 -4.28 11.52
C LYS A 25 -12.23 -5.02 10.19
N PRO A 26 -11.13 -5.53 9.60
CA PRO A 26 -11.21 -6.38 8.41
C PRO A 26 -11.91 -7.71 8.73
N LYS A 27 -12.43 -8.37 7.67
CA LYS A 27 -13.04 -9.71 7.81
C LYS A 27 -12.04 -10.86 7.71
N LYS A 28 -11.33 -10.96 6.57
CA LYS A 28 -10.46 -12.13 6.28
C LYS A 28 -9.19 -11.82 5.48
N LYS A 29 -9.22 -10.86 4.55
CA LYS A 29 -8.09 -10.55 3.66
C LYS A 29 -7.71 -9.09 3.83
N VAL A 30 -6.48 -8.84 4.25
CA VAL A 30 -5.88 -7.51 4.33
C VAL A 30 -4.78 -7.41 3.29
N VAL A 31 -4.81 -6.35 2.49
CA VAL A 31 -3.69 -5.97 1.63
C VAL A 31 -3.02 -4.74 2.23
N LEU A 32 -1.75 -4.85 2.54
CA LEU A 32 -0.89 -3.73 2.90
C LEU A 32 -0.21 -3.24 1.62
N LYS A 33 -0.46 -2.00 1.23
CA LYS A 33 0.08 -1.37 0.02
C LYS A 33 1.12 -0.32 0.44
N PRO A 34 2.41 -0.69 0.56
CA PRO A 34 3.47 0.27 0.87
C PRO A 34 3.68 1.24 -0.30
N ASN A 35 4.64 2.16 -0.18
CA ASN A 35 5.21 2.91 -1.28
C ASN A 35 6.65 2.45 -1.49
N LEU A 36 6.89 1.57 -2.48
CA LEU A 36 8.23 1.05 -2.82
C LEU A 36 8.63 1.48 -4.22
N ILE A 37 8.60 2.79 -4.50
CA ILE A 37 8.89 3.33 -5.84
C ILE A 37 10.28 2.94 -6.39
N SER A 38 11.26 2.68 -5.50
CA SER A 38 12.64 2.31 -5.82
C SER A 38 13.25 1.48 -4.68
N THR A 39 14.54 1.14 -4.75
CA THR A 39 15.27 0.48 -3.64
C THR A 39 15.90 1.47 -2.65
N LYS A 40 15.62 2.77 -2.77
CA LYS A 40 16.11 3.77 -1.80
C LYS A 40 15.46 3.54 -0.44
N LYS A 41 16.28 3.63 0.61
CA LYS A 41 15.81 3.53 2.00
C LYS A 41 14.77 4.63 2.34
N PRO A 42 13.98 4.45 3.41
CA PRO A 42 13.15 5.51 3.95
C PRO A 42 13.93 6.83 4.16
N PRO A 43 13.28 8.00 4.01
CA PRO A 43 11.84 8.20 3.79
C PRO A 43 11.44 8.21 2.30
N THR A 44 12.25 7.66 1.40
CA THR A 44 11.82 7.52 -0.01
C THR A 44 10.77 6.41 -0.17
N THR A 45 10.90 5.37 0.65
CA THR A 45 10.03 4.18 0.66
C THR A 45 9.47 3.94 2.05
N THR A 46 8.38 3.18 2.13
CA THR A 46 7.75 2.84 3.42
C THR A 46 8.72 2.04 4.30
N PRO A 47 8.96 2.48 5.55
CA PRO A 47 9.73 1.73 6.53
C PRO A 47 9.19 0.29 6.72
N TYR A 48 10.12 -0.67 6.79
CA TYR A 48 9.79 -2.08 6.97
C TYR A 48 9.05 -2.34 8.30
N ASP A 49 9.48 -1.69 9.37
CA ASP A 49 8.94 -1.84 10.73
C ASP A 49 7.46 -1.44 10.82
N ILE A 50 7.03 -0.39 10.09
CA ILE A 50 5.62 -0.02 9.96
C ILE A 50 4.82 -1.18 9.34
N ILE A 51 5.30 -1.75 8.23
CA ILE A 51 4.61 -2.85 7.55
C ILE A 51 4.61 -4.12 8.41
N GLU A 52 5.71 -4.41 9.11
CA GLU A 52 5.78 -5.54 10.02
C GLU A 52 4.79 -5.41 11.18
N ALA A 53 4.70 -4.24 11.81
CA ALA A 53 3.77 -3.98 12.90
C ALA A 53 2.31 -4.14 12.45
N LEU A 54 1.96 -3.58 11.28
CA LEU A 54 0.63 -3.74 10.68
C LEU A 54 0.34 -5.20 10.35
N ALA A 55 1.30 -5.92 9.77
CA ALA A 55 1.12 -7.33 9.42
C ALA A 55 0.85 -8.18 10.67
N LYS A 56 1.67 -8.05 11.72
CA LYS A 56 1.51 -8.77 13.00
C LYS A 56 0.14 -8.49 13.62
N TYR A 57 -0.24 -7.22 13.72
CA TYR A 57 -1.53 -6.80 14.25
C TYR A 57 -2.72 -7.50 13.56
N TYR A 58 -2.75 -7.48 12.23
CA TYR A 58 -3.84 -8.12 11.49
C TYR A 58 -3.75 -9.66 11.47
N ILE A 59 -2.55 -10.24 11.61
CA ILE A 59 -2.37 -11.70 11.78
C ILE A 59 -2.97 -12.17 13.10
N GLU A 60 -2.77 -11.43 14.19
CA GLU A 60 -3.36 -11.73 15.50
C GLU A 60 -4.89 -11.70 15.46
N MET A 61 -5.47 -10.88 14.57
CA MET A 61 -6.90 -10.87 14.26
C MET A 61 -7.37 -12.04 13.38
N GLY A 62 -6.49 -12.94 12.97
CA GLY A 62 -6.80 -14.07 12.09
C GLY A 62 -6.92 -13.71 10.60
N CYS A 63 -6.40 -12.55 10.16
CA CYS A 63 -6.45 -12.15 8.76
C CYS A 63 -5.32 -12.77 7.94
N LYS A 64 -5.62 -13.07 6.66
CA LYS A 64 -4.61 -13.36 5.64
C LYS A 64 -4.00 -12.06 5.15
N ILE A 65 -2.69 -11.93 5.28
CA ILE A 65 -1.97 -10.71 4.90
C ILE A 65 -1.26 -10.89 3.56
N ILE A 66 -1.43 -9.89 2.71
CA ILE A 66 -0.69 -9.73 1.47
C ILE A 66 -0.05 -8.34 1.53
N VAL A 67 1.25 -8.28 1.28
CA VAL A 67 1.90 -7.03 0.88
C VAL A 67 1.92 -7.03 -0.64
N ALA A 68 1.30 -6.03 -1.25
CA ALA A 68 1.23 -5.92 -2.70
C ALA A 68 1.73 -4.54 -3.10
N GLU A 69 2.58 -4.48 -4.13
CA GLU A 69 3.15 -3.24 -4.64
C GLU A 69 3.45 -3.38 -6.13
N GLY A 70 3.46 -2.27 -6.87
CA GLY A 70 3.90 -2.21 -8.27
C GLY A 70 4.96 -1.12 -8.38
N SER A 71 6.22 -1.47 -8.14
CA SER A 71 7.32 -0.50 -8.14
C SER A 71 7.52 0.11 -9.53
N GLY A 72 7.61 1.44 -9.59
CA GLY A 72 7.74 2.17 -10.86
C GLY A 72 9.18 2.38 -11.38
N TRP A 73 10.20 2.34 -10.51
CA TRP A 73 11.60 2.67 -10.88
C TRP A 73 12.57 1.51 -10.64
N CYS A 74 12.05 0.34 -10.25
CA CYS A 74 12.77 -0.91 -10.17
C CYS A 74 11.77 -2.08 -10.22
N GLU A 75 12.25 -3.30 -10.41
CA GLU A 75 11.44 -4.50 -10.21
C GLU A 75 10.92 -4.56 -8.75
N THR A 76 9.65 -4.90 -8.56
CA THR A 76 9.05 -4.91 -7.21
C THR A 76 9.74 -5.90 -6.29
N PHE A 77 10.07 -7.10 -6.79
CA PHE A 77 10.77 -8.09 -5.98
C PHE A 77 12.21 -7.68 -5.62
N LYS A 78 12.85 -6.86 -6.45
CA LYS A 78 14.14 -6.23 -6.10
C LYS A 78 13.97 -5.27 -4.93
N ALA A 79 12.93 -4.43 -4.94
CA ALA A 79 12.59 -3.56 -3.81
C ALA A 79 12.31 -4.36 -2.53
N TYR A 80 11.49 -5.42 -2.61
CA TYR A 80 11.22 -6.27 -1.45
C TYR A 80 12.49 -6.89 -0.86
N LYS A 81 13.43 -7.33 -1.71
CA LYS A 81 14.69 -7.91 -1.27
C LYS A 81 15.59 -6.87 -0.60
N GLU A 82 15.87 -5.76 -1.27
CA GLU A 82 16.83 -4.76 -0.80
C GLU A 82 16.33 -3.99 0.44
N LEU A 83 15.02 -3.84 0.59
CA LEU A 83 14.40 -3.15 1.72
C LEU A 83 13.99 -4.09 2.87
N GLY A 84 14.29 -5.39 2.77
CA GLY A 84 14.13 -6.36 3.87
C GLY A 84 12.74 -6.98 4.01
N TYR A 85 11.81 -6.71 3.09
CA TYR A 85 10.44 -7.21 3.13
C TYR A 85 10.32 -8.72 2.96
N LEU A 86 11.35 -9.40 2.44
CA LEU A 86 11.37 -10.87 2.34
C LEU A 86 11.21 -11.56 3.71
N LYS A 87 11.61 -10.91 4.81
CA LYS A 87 11.43 -11.40 6.18
C LYS A 87 9.96 -11.60 6.54
N LEU A 88 9.05 -10.84 5.93
CA LEU A 88 7.61 -10.97 6.20
C LEU A 88 7.06 -12.36 5.86
N LYS A 89 7.73 -13.09 4.95
CA LYS A 89 7.36 -14.47 4.60
C LYS A 89 7.44 -15.43 5.79
N GLU A 90 8.30 -15.14 6.78
CA GLU A 90 8.41 -15.93 8.01
C GLU A 90 7.11 -15.88 8.84
N PHE A 91 6.32 -14.81 8.71
CA PHE A 91 5.00 -14.67 9.33
C PHE A 91 3.85 -15.18 8.43
N GLY A 92 4.16 -15.85 7.31
CA GLY A 92 3.15 -16.32 6.35
C GLY A 92 2.56 -15.22 5.46
N VAL A 93 3.16 -14.02 5.44
CA VAL A 93 2.74 -12.91 4.58
C VAL A 93 3.12 -13.21 3.12
N LYS A 94 2.17 -13.02 2.20
CA LYS A 94 2.45 -13.10 0.76
C LYS A 94 2.96 -11.77 0.24
N LEU A 95 3.99 -11.79 -0.60
CA LEU A 95 4.47 -10.62 -1.34
C LEU A 95 4.04 -10.75 -2.80
N ILE A 96 3.35 -9.74 -3.31
CA ILE A 96 2.81 -9.73 -4.68
C ILE A 96 3.37 -8.51 -5.43
N ASP A 97 3.74 -8.75 -6.69
CA ASP A 97 4.03 -7.70 -7.65
C ASP A 97 2.76 -7.40 -8.44
N LEU A 98 2.21 -6.20 -8.25
CA LEU A 98 0.99 -5.74 -8.92
C LEU A 98 1.21 -5.43 -10.40
N ASN A 99 2.46 -5.21 -10.82
CA ASN A 99 2.77 -5.04 -12.24
C ASN A 99 2.57 -6.33 -13.05
N GLU A 100 2.67 -7.49 -12.38
CA GLU A 100 2.50 -8.82 -12.97
C GLU A 100 1.17 -9.47 -12.56
N ASP A 101 0.30 -8.74 -11.85
CA ASP A 101 -0.99 -9.27 -11.41
C ASP A 101 -2.01 -9.28 -12.56
N GLY A 102 -2.94 -10.23 -12.50
CA GLY A 102 -4.12 -10.16 -13.34
C GLY A 102 -4.96 -8.94 -12.97
N PHE A 103 -5.72 -8.40 -13.92
CA PHE A 103 -6.58 -7.25 -13.69
C PHE A 103 -7.98 -7.46 -14.27
N GLU A 104 -8.94 -6.70 -13.75
CA GLU A 104 -10.22 -6.48 -14.40
C GLU A 104 -10.38 -5.01 -14.81
N VAL A 105 -11.03 -4.77 -15.94
CA VAL A 105 -11.29 -3.41 -16.39
C VAL A 105 -12.54 -2.87 -15.69
N VAL A 106 -12.34 -1.91 -14.79
CA VAL A 106 -13.43 -1.17 -14.13
C VAL A 106 -13.71 0.09 -14.94
N LYS A 107 -14.99 0.36 -15.21
CA LYS A 107 -15.44 1.56 -15.95
C LYS A 107 -16.42 2.35 -15.09
N ASN A 108 -16.20 3.64 -14.96
CA ASN A 108 -17.12 4.58 -14.33
C ASN A 108 -17.16 5.87 -15.15
N GLN A 109 -18.23 6.04 -15.95
CA GLN A 109 -18.38 7.21 -16.81
C GLN A 109 -18.60 8.52 -16.02
N SER A 110 -19.05 8.41 -14.76
CA SER A 110 -19.23 9.54 -13.85
C SER A 110 -17.95 9.93 -13.11
N ALA A 111 -16.84 9.19 -13.27
CA ALA A 111 -15.55 9.58 -12.69
C ALA A 111 -15.03 10.86 -13.37
N LEU A 112 -14.42 11.74 -12.57
CA LEU A 112 -13.92 13.04 -13.05
C LEU A 112 -12.81 12.91 -14.11
N PHE A 113 -11.87 11.97 -13.93
CA PHE A 113 -10.72 11.77 -14.82
C PHE A 113 -10.58 10.31 -15.28
N LEU A 114 -10.39 9.40 -14.33
CA LEU A 114 -10.10 7.99 -14.62
C LEU A 114 -11.39 7.19 -14.89
N LYS A 115 -11.95 7.36 -16.10
CA LYS A 115 -13.21 6.70 -16.53
C LYS A 115 -13.09 5.20 -16.72
N GLN A 116 -11.88 4.72 -16.97
CA GLN A 116 -11.54 3.30 -17.10
C GLN A 116 -10.22 3.05 -16.37
N PHE A 117 -10.16 1.94 -15.63
CA PHE A 117 -9.00 1.55 -14.84
C PHE A 117 -8.80 0.03 -14.86
N GLU A 118 -7.55 -0.41 -14.99
CA GLU A 118 -7.15 -1.80 -14.80
C GLU A 118 -6.97 -2.06 -13.31
N PHE A 119 -7.95 -2.72 -12.70
CA PHE A 119 -7.98 -2.98 -11.26
C PHE A 119 -7.33 -4.34 -10.95
N PRO A 120 -6.22 -4.39 -10.17
CA PRO A 120 -5.53 -5.63 -9.87
C PRO A 120 -6.41 -6.61 -9.06
N LEU A 121 -6.44 -7.87 -9.48
CA LEU A 121 -7.29 -8.91 -8.90
C LEU A 121 -6.91 -9.20 -7.43
N THR A 122 -5.64 -9.04 -7.06
CA THR A 122 -5.17 -9.16 -5.68
C THR A 122 -5.92 -8.21 -4.73
N LEU A 123 -6.24 -7.01 -5.18
CA LEU A 123 -6.92 -5.97 -4.39
C LEU A 123 -8.43 -6.22 -4.26
N LYS A 124 -9.01 -7.07 -5.12
CA LYS A 124 -10.46 -7.31 -5.15
C LYS A 124 -10.96 -7.95 -3.86
N ASN A 125 -12.04 -7.41 -3.29
CA ASN A 125 -12.62 -7.89 -2.03
C ASN A 125 -11.62 -7.91 -0.84
N ALA A 126 -10.57 -7.08 -0.89
CA ALA A 126 -9.63 -6.92 0.21
C ALA A 126 -10.05 -5.75 1.12
N TYR A 127 -9.68 -5.83 2.39
CA TYR A 127 -9.51 -4.63 3.21
C TYR A 127 -8.13 -4.04 2.87
N ILE A 128 -8.10 -2.89 2.20
CA ILE A 128 -6.86 -2.29 1.71
C ILE A 128 -6.38 -1.26 2.74
N VAL A 129 -5.14 -1.43 3.20
CA VAL A 129 -4.42 -0.45 4.02
C VAL A 129 -3.34 0.16 3.14
N SER A 130 -3.56 1.39 2.70
CA SER A 130 -2.53 2.17 2.02
C SER A 130 -1.54 2.71 3.04
N VAL A 131 -0.25 2.49 2.83
CA VAL A 131 0.84 2.87 3.75
C VAL A 131 1.84 3.76 3.01
N PRO A 132 1.43 4.96 2.57
CA PRO A 132 2.29 5.86 1.81
C PRO A 132 3.33 6.52 2.71
N VAL A 133 4.37 7.11 2.10
CA VAL A 133 5.24 8.07 2.79
C VAL A 133 4.89 9.46 2.32
N LEU A 134 4.64 10.37 3.27
CA LEU A 134 4.42 11.77 2.95
C LEU A 134 5.73 12.39 2.45
N ARG A 135 5.74 12.80 1.18
CA ARG A 135 6.89 13.45 0.56
C ARG A 135 6.44 14.69 -0.19
N THR A 136 7.25 15.74 -0.14
CA THR A 136 7.15 16.84 -1.09
C THR A 136 7.75 16.42 -2.43
N PHE A 137 6.93 16.36 -3.48
CA PHE A 137 7.42 16.20 -4.85
C PHE A 137 7.82 17.57 -5.38
N TYR A 138 9.12 17.87 -5.34
CA TYR A 138 9.64 19.09 -5.96
C TYR A 138 10.24 18.74 -7.32
N ASN A 139 9.48 18.95 -8.39
CA ASN A 139 9.95 18.82 -9.77
C ASN A 139 10.22 20.22 -10.33
N LYS A 140 11.49 20.60 -10.48
CA LYS A 140 11.89 21.91 -11.07
C LYS A 140 11.66 21.99 -12.58
N SER A 141 11.37 20.87 -13.25
CA SER A 141 11.59 20.74 -14.70
C SER A 141 10.39 20.30 -15.54
N ASN A 142 9.26 19.89 -14.95
CA ASN A 142 8.09 19.52 -15.76
C ASN A 142 6.75 19.57 -14.99
N PRO A 143 5.85 20.53 -15.30
CA PRO A 143 4.55 20.67 -14.66
C PRO A 143 3.49 19.64 -15.14
N PHE A 144 3.78 18.78 -16.11
CA PHE A 144 2.84 17.76 -16.64
C PHE A 144 3.09 16.33 -16.12
N PHE A 145 3.82 16.19 -15.01
CA PHE A 145 4.30 14.90 -14.49
C PHE A 145 3.22 13.99 -13.87
N GLU A 146 1.96 14.39 -13.90
CA GLU A 146 0.91 13.74 -13.13
C GLU A 146 0.52 12.36 -13.68
N GLU A 147 0.45 12.17 -14.99
CA GLU A 147 -0.26 11.02 -15.58
C GLU A 147 0.39 9.64 -15.32
N HIS A 148 1.73 9.55 -15.26
CA HIS A 148 2.43 8.30 -14.92
C HIS A 148 2.63 8.09 -13.41
N ALA A 149 2.54 9.16 -12.63
CA ALA A 149 2.77 9.09 -11.19
C ALA A 149 1.60 8.39 -10.48
N TRP A 150 0.36 8.58 -10.95
CA TRP A 150 -0.85 8.03 -10.33
C TRP A 150 -0.90 6.50 -10.25
N ARG A 151 -0.26 5.76 -11.17
CA ARG A 151 -0.16 4.28 -11.08
C ARG A 151 0.61 3.81 -9.84
N ASN A 152 1.47 4.66 -9.27
CA ASN A 152 2.30 4.32 -8.10
C ASN A 152 1.68 4.76 -6.76
N TYR A 153 0.57 5.50 -6.76
CA TYR A 153 -0.05 6.05 -5.54
C TYR A 153 -1.29 5.28 -5.06
N TRP A 154 -1.72 4.26 -5.80
CA TRP A 154 -2.89 3.45 -5.47
C TRP A 154 -2.60 1.97 -5.62
#